data_AF-A0A1B6EZB8-F1
#
_entry.id   AF-A0A1B6EZB8-F1
#
_cell.length_a   1.000
_cell.length_b   1.000
_cell.length_c   1.000
_cell.angle_alpha   90.00
_cell.angle_beta   90.00
_cell.angle_gamma   90.00
#
_symmetry.space_group_name_H-M   'P 1'
#
loop_
_entity.id
_entity.type
_entity.pdbx_description
1 polymer ?
#
loop_
_entity_poly.entity_id
_entity_poly.type
_entity_poly.pdbx_seq_one_letter_code
_entity_poly.pdbx_strand_id
1 'polypeptide(L)'
;CTHNTSSCPTPPTTSRPLIPPGHDHVLVPLSVRSSETNKDFVSRNFAYYDCAMHTKCADCVQAQWACNWCVYENKCTHNTSSCQRTVISGENNPAHLANHGVSSCPRFRHPKQKILLPNSVPMEIALEVDNLPHPQPGHTGFQCIVTIEGAKMMVPAR
;
A
#
# COMPACT_ATOMS: atom_id res chain seq x y z
N CYS A 1 9.35 39.17 -12.64
CA CYS A 1 7.93 38.76 -12.61
C CYS A 1 7.63 38.18 -11.24
N THR A 2 6.54 38.63 -10.62
CA THR A 2 6.20 38.58 -9.20
C THR A 2 6.05 37.17 -8.61
N HIS A 3 6.86 36.85 -7.59
CA HIS A 3 6.67 35.66 -6.76
C HIS A 3 5.57 35.93 -5.71
N ASN A 4 4.31 35.73 -6.09
CA ASN A 4 3.17 35.78 -5.17
C ASN A 4 3.02 34.43 -4.46
N THR A 5 3.91 34.11 -3.53
CA THR A 5 3.88 32.83 -2.78
C THR A 5 3.43 33.09 -1.34
N SER A 6 2.21 32.68 -1.00
CA SER A 6 1.70 32.64 0.38
C SER A 6 1.93 31.25 0.99
N SER A 7 2.63 31.17 2.11
CA SER A 7 2.89 29.92 2.83
C SER A 7 2.09 29.86 4.12
N CYS A 8 1.46 28.71 4.40
CA CYS A 8 0.72 28.48 5.63
C CYS A 8 1.10 27.12 6.24
N PRO A 9 1.20 27.01 7.57
CA PRO A 9 1.42 25.72 8.22
C PRO A 9 0.16 24.85 8.09
N THR A 10 0.37 23.53 8.07
CA THR A 10 -0.75 22.58 8.09
C THR A 10 -1.41 22.55 9.48
N PRO A 11 -2.72 22.25 9.56
CA PRO A 11 -3.41 22.06 10.84
C PRO A 11 -2.77 20.94 11.69
N PRO A 12 -2.86 21.05 13.04
CA PRO A 12 -2.43 20.01 13.97
C PRO A 12 -3.08 18.66 13.65
N THR A 13 -2.37 17.56 13.90
CA THR A 13 -2.85 16.20 13.61
C THR A 13 -4.17 15.87 14.32
N THR A 14 -4.38 16.38 15.53
CA THR A 14 -5.62 16.22 16.32
C THR A 14 -6.85 16.87 15.71
N SER A 15 -6.67 17.82 14.79
CA SER A 15 -7.75 18.56 14.11
C SER A 15 -8.06 18.03 12.71
N ARG A 16 -7.32 17.00 12.26
CA ARG A 16 -7.49 16.44 10.92
C ARG A 16 -8.74 15.55 10.86
N PRO A 17 -9.44 15.52 9.71
CA PRO A 17 -10.61 14.67 9.55
C PRO A 17 -10.24 13.19 9.64
N LEU A 18 -11.19 12.39 10.11
CA LEU A 18 -11.10 10.93 10.01
C LEU A 18 -11.39 10.50 8.57
N ILE A 19 -10.65 9.51 8.08
CA ILE A 19 -10.91 8.88 6.78
C ILE A 19 -12.03 7.85 6.95
N PRO A 20 -13.11 7.90 6.15
CA PRO A 20 -14.20 6.94 6.25
C PRO A 20 -13.74 5.49 5.96
N PRO A 21 -14.43 4.47 6.52
CA PRO A 21 -14.16 3.08 6.18
C PRO A 21 -14.25 2.83 4.67
N GLY A 22 -13.31 2.04 4.15
CA GLY A 22 -13.24 1.70 2.73
C GLY A 22 -12.68 2.81 1.82
N HIS A 23 -12.26 3.95 2.38
CA HIS A 23 -11.58 5.02 1.66
C HIS A 23 -10.13 5.13 2.14
N ASP A 24 -9.25 5.64 1.28
CA ASP A 24 -7.84 5.91 1.56
C ASP A 24 -7.57 7.42 1.78
N HIS A 25 -8.56 8.27 1.51
CA HIS A 25 -8.47 9.71 1.65
C HIS A 25 -9.81 10.39 1.94
N VAL A 26 -9.72 11.65 2.35
CA VAL A 26 -10.84 12.59 2.42
C VAL A 26 -10.42 13.94 1.84
N LEU A 27 -11.32 14.57 1.10
CA LEU A 27 -11.12 15.90 0.52
C LEU A 27 -11.63 16.98 1.46
N VAL A 28 -10.79 17.96 1.75
CA VAL A 28 -11.10 19.10 2.61
C VAL A 28 -10.91 20.39 1.81
N PRO A 29 -11.90 21.31 1.81
CA PRO A 29 -11.72 22.61 1.18
C PRO A 29 -10.72 23.46 1.97
N LEU A 30 -9.72 23.99 1.26
CA LEU A 30 -8.84 25.05 1.75
C LEU A 30 -9.25 26.35 1.05
N SER A 31 -9.50 27.39 1.85
CA SER A 31 -9.79 28.74 1.36
C SER A 31 -8.73 29.72 1.81
N VAL A 32 -8.42 30.70 0.95
CA VAL A 32 -7.68 31.91 1.33
C VAL A 32 -8.70 33.01 1.64
N ARG A 33 -8.72 33.46 2.89
CA ARG A 33 -9.66 34.49 3.37
C ARG A 33 -8.95 35.83 3.57
N SER A 34 -9.50 36.90 2.99
CA SER A 34 -9.04 38.27 3.22
C SER A 34 -9.42 38.71 4.64
N SER A 35 -8.46 39.19 5.42
CA SER A 35 -8.71 39.74 6.76
C SER A 35 -9.46 41.09 6.72
N GLU A 36 -9.29 41.87 5.66
CA GLU A 36 -9.93 43.18 5.49
C GLU A 36 -11.43 43.06 5.23
N THR A 37 -11.83 42.14 4.36
CA THR A 37 -13.23 41.96 3.95
C THR A 37 -13.93 40.79 4.64
N ASN A 38 -13.15 39.93 5.31
CA ASN A 38 -13.59 38.66 5.90
C ASN A 38 -14.29 37.73 4.89
N LYS A 39 -13.88 37.78 3.62
CA LYS A 39 -14.41 36.95 2.53
C LYS A 39 -13.35 36.00 1.98
N ASP A 40 -13.78 34.79 1.65
CA ASP A 40 -12.96 33.81 0.94
C ASP A 40 -12.80 34.24 -0.52
N PHE A 41 -11.56 34.32 -1.00
CA PHE A 41 -11.26 34.81 -2.34
C PHE A 41 -10.97 33.68 -3.32
N VAL A 42 -10.34 32.60 -2.84
CA VAL A 42 -10.06 31.39 -3.62
C VAL A 42 -10.21 30.17 -2.72
N SER A 43 -10.70 29.07 -3.29
CA SER A 43 -10.79 27.78 -2.59
C SER A 43 -10.44 26.61 -3.50
N ARG A 44 -9.90 25.53 -2.91
CA ARG A 44 -9.64 24.26 -3.59
C ARG A 44 -9.67 23.13 -2.58
N ASN A 45 -10.06 21.94 -3.03
CA ASN A 45 -9.97 20.73 -2.22
C ASN A 45 -8.54 20.22 -2.13
N PHE A 46 -8.13 19.85 -0.92
CA PHE A 46 -6.88 19.15 -0.60
C PHE A 46 -7.20 17.80 0.01
N ALA A 47 -6.38 16.79 -0.31
CA ALA A 47 -6.56 15.44 0.20
C ALA A 47 -5.76 15.23 1.49
N TYR A 48 -6.43 14.72 2.52
CA TYR A 48 -5.78 14.00 3.61
C TYR A 48 -5.89 12.52 3.30
N TYR A 49 -4.76 11.86 3.04
CA TYR A 49 -4.69 10.44 2.71
C TYR A 49 -3.96 9.65 3.80
N ASP A 50 -4.24 8.36 3.88
CA ASP A 50 -3.53 7.42 4.76
C ASP A 50 -3.17 6.15 4.00
N CYS A 51 -1.87 5.99 3.75
CA CYS A 51 -1.32 4.79 3.11
C CYS A 51 -1.66 3.51 3.87
N ALA A 52 -1.85 3.56 5.20
CA ALA A 52 -2.11 2.37 6.01
C ALA A 52 -3.45 1.69 5.67
N MET A 53 -4.34 2.36 4.94
CA MET A 53 -5.60 1.79 4.45
C MET A 53 -5.37 0.70 3.38
N HIS A 54 -4.21 0.69 2.71
CA HIS A 54 -3.87 -0.34 1.73
C HIS A 54 -3.18 -1.53 2.41
N THR A 55 -3.83 -2.69 2.35
CA THR A 55 -3.36 -3.93 3.00
C THR A 55 -2.62 -4.89 2.08
N LYS A 56 -2.55 -4.58 0.78
CA LYS A 56 -1.84 -5.37 -0.24
C LYS A 56 -0.80 -4.51 -0.93
N CYS A 57 0.32 -5.13 -1.29
CA CYS A 57 1.40 -4.44 -1.99
C CYS A 57 0.92 -3.77 -3.28
N ALA A 58 0.18 -4.49 -4.13
CA ALA A 58 -0.33 -3.95 -5.40
C ALA A 58 -1.19 -2.70 -5.19
N ASP A 59 -2.18 -2.78 -4.31
CA ASP A 59 -3.06 -1.65 -3.98
C ASP A 59 -2.27 -0.46 -3.42
N CYS A 60 -1.27 -0.72 -2.58
CA CYS A 60 -0.40 0.31 -1.99
C CYS A 60 0.44 1.04 -3.04
N VAL A 61 1.11 0.31 -3.93
CA VAL A 61 2.04 0.90 -4.89
C VAL A 61 1.34 1.52 -6.09
N GLN A 62 0.11 1.11 -6.37
CA GLN A 62 -0.75 1.71 -7.40
C GLN A 62 -1.64 2.83 -6.85
N ALA A 63 -1.58 3.12 -5.54
CA ALA A 63 -2.34 4.20 -4.94
C ALA A 63 -1.99 5.55 -5.58
N GLN A 64 -2.95 6.48 -5.58
CA GLN A 64 -2.76 7.83 -6.13
C GLN A 64 -1.73 8.66 -5.34
N TRP A 65 -1.32 8.18 -4.18
CA TRP A 65 -0.45 8.87 -3.22
C TRP A 65 0.98 8.34 -3.28
N ALA A 66 1.93 9.12 -2.76
CA ALA A 66 3.33 8.73 -2.64
C ALA A 66 3.55 7.73 -1.49
N CYS A 67 2.88 6.57 -1.57
CA CYS A 67 2.99 5.49 -0.60
C CYS A 67 4.15 4.53 -0.93
N ASN A 68 4.53 3.75 0.06
CA ASN A 68 5.58 2.74 -0.02
C ASN A 68 5.14 1.47 0.68
N TRP A 69 5.53 0.33 0.15
CA TRP A 69 5.29 -0.97 0.77
C TRP A 69 6.54 -1.44 1.50
N CYS A 70 6.45 -1.66 2.81
CA CYS A 70 7.49 -2.35 3.56
C CYS A 70 7.24 -3.86 3.46
N VAL A 71 8.14 -4.59 2.80
CA VAL A 71 7.91 -6.01 2.45
C VAL A 71 7.87 -6.91 3.69
N TYR A 72 8.74 -6.68 4.68
CA TYR A 72 8.87 -7.55 5.85
C TYR A 72 7.82 -7.29 6.93
N GLU A 73 7.35 -6.04 7.03
CA GLU A 73 6.30 -5.62 7.94
C GLU A 73 4.90 -5.84 7.35
N ASN A 74 4.83 -6.21 6.07
CA ASN A 74 3.59 -6.43 5.34
C ASN A 74 2.61 -5.24 5.49
N LYS A 75 3.14 -4.01 5.33
CA LYS A 75 2.38 -2.77 5.55
C LYS A 75 2.67 -1.71 4.50
N CYS A 76 1.66 -0.89 4.21
CA CYS A 76 1.78 0.30 3.38
C CYS A 76 1.99 1.55 4.26
N THR A 77 2.90 2.44 3.88
CA THR A 77 3.26 3.63 4.67
C THR A 77 3.78 4.76 3.78
N HIS A 78 3.52 6.01 4.19
CA HIS A 78 4.18 7.18 3.61
C HIS A 78 5.61 7.36 4.18
N ASN A 79 5.87 6.86 5.39
CA ASN A 79 7.15 6.99 6.07
C ASN A 79 7.91 5.65 6.09
N THR A 80 9.04 5.63 5.39
CA THR A 80 9.90 4.46 5.24
C THR A 80 10.91 4.27 6.36
N SER A 81 11.04 5.23 7.30
CA SER A 81 12.00 5.14 8.42
C SER A 81 11.76 3.94 9.35
N SER A 82 10.54 3.41 9.33
CA SER A 82 10.13 2.24 10.11
C SER A 82 10.16 0.92 9.32
N CYS A 83 10.58 0.94 8.05
CA CYS A 83 10.76 -0.28 7.27
C CYS A 83 12.18 -0.83 7.51
N GLN A 84 12.32 -2.14 7.67
CA GLN A 84 13.61 -2.78 7.95
C GLN A 84 14.60 -2.71 6.78
N ARG A 85 14.24 -3.24 5.60
CA ARG A 85 15.20 -3.45 4.50
C ARG A 85 14.60 -3.21 3.14
N THR A 86 13.65 -4.06 2.75
CA THR A 86 13.10 -4.02 1.40
C THR A 86 11.86 -3.15 1.39
N VAL A 87 11.99 -2.02 0.70
CA VAL A 87 10.90 -1.08 0.45
C VAL A 87 10.63 -1.04 -1.04
N ILE A 88 9.35 -1.08 -1.40
CA ILE A 88 8.89 -0.88 -2.78
C ILE A 88 8.19 0.47 -2.83
N SER A 89 8.70 1.38 -3.65
CA SER A 89 8.08 2.69 -3.84
C SER A 89 6.86 2.60 -4.77
N GLY A 90 5.81 3.35 -4.45
CA GLY A 90 4.63 3.46 -5.30
C GLY A 90 4.89 4.24 -6.59
N GLU A 91 4.06 4.02 -7.60
CA GLU A 91 4.17 4.61 -8.94
C GLU A 91 4.10 6.14 -8.91
N ASN A 92 3.35 6.69 -7.96
CA ASN A 92 3.22 8.14 -7.74
C ASN A 92 4.25 8.71 -6.75
N ASN A 93 5.19 7.90 -6.27
CA ASN A 93 6.26 8.38 -5.40
C ASN A 93 7.45 8.92 -6.24
N PRO A 94 7.78 10.22 -6.14
CA PRO A 94 8.82 10.85 -6.96
C PRO A 94 10.24 10.34 -6.66
N ALA A 95 10.45 9.63 -5.55
CA ALA A 95 11.76 9.12 -5.18
C ALA A 95 12.24 7.95 -6.07
N HIS A 96 11.32 7.24 -6.75
CA HIS A 96 11.61 6.08 -7.62
C HIS A 96 12.74 5.18 -7.09
N LEU A 97 12.48 4.49 -5.97
CA LEU A 97 13.46 3.60 -5.34
C LEU A 97 13.84 2.41 -6.25
N ALA A 98 14.91 1.70 -5.90
CA ALA A 98 15.39 0.54 -6.68
C ALA A 98 14.30 -0.52 -6.93
N ASN A 99 13.43 -0.76 -5.95
CA ASN A 99 12.19 -1.51 -6.16
C ASN A 99 11.04 -0.51 -6.30
N HIS A 100 10.34 -0.56 -7.42
CA HIS A 100 9.35 0.44 -7.77
C HIS A 100 8.18 -0.15 -8.54
N GLY A 101 6.98 0.30 -8.19
CA GLY A 101 5.74 -0.07 -8.87
C GLY A 101 5.29 -1.51 -8.62
N VAL A 102 4.19 -1.86 -9.27
CA VAL A 102 3.49 -3.14 -9.05
C VAL A 102 4.31 -4.36 -9.46
N SER A 103 5.23 -4.22 -10.41
CA SER A 103 6.11 -5.31 -10.87
C SER A 103 7.10 -5.81 -9.81
N SER A 104 7.39 -4.99 -8.79
CA SER A 104 8.26 -5.37 -7.67
C SER A 104 7.50 -6.04 -6.52
N CYS A 105 6.16 -6.09 -6.57
CA CYS A 105 5.37 -6.71 -5.51
C CYS A 105 5.49 -8.25 -5.52
N PRO A 106 5.47 -8.90 -4.34
CA PRO A 106 5.33 -10.34 -4.23
C PRO A 106 3.98 -10.78 -4.82
N ARG A 107 4.01 -11.67 -5.82
CA ARG A 107 2.78 -12.15 -6.48
C ARG A 107 2.96 -13.54 -7.07
N PHE A 108 1.87 -14.29 -7.17
CA PHE A 108 1.84 -15.49 -7.99
C PHE A 108 2.03 -15.11 -9.46
N ARG A 109 2.89 -15.86 -10.13
CA ARG A 109 2.96 -15.83 -11.58
C ARG A 109 1.75 -16.58 -12.12
N HIS A 110 1.16 -16.05 -13.19
CA HIS A 110 0.05 -16.72 -13.84
C HIS A 110 0.51 -18.08 -14.38
N PRO A 111 -0.13 -19.19 -13.98
CA PRO A 111 0.26 -20.50 -14.47
C PRO A 111 -0.08 -20.60 -15.96
N LYS A 112 0.80 -21.24 -16.74
CA LYS A 112 0.60 -21.44 -18.18
C LYS A 112 -0.64 -22.31 -18.49
N GLN A 113 -1.03 -23.15 -17.53
CA GLN A 113 -2.18 -24.05 -17.60
C GLN A 113 -2.97 -24.00 -16.30
N LYS A 114 -4.26 -24.34 -16.36
CA LYS A 114 -5.08 -24.46 -15.15
C LYS A 114 -4.56 -25.60 -14.29
N ILE A 115 -4.40 -25.35 -13.00
CA ILE A 115 -4.08 -26.38 -12.01
C ILE A 115 -5.39 -27.10 -11.68
N LEU A 116 -5.46 -28.39 -12.00
CA LEU A 116 -6.62 -29.23 -11.72
C LEU A 116 -6.20 -30.28 -10.70
N LEU A 117 -6.93 -30.38 -9.59
CA LEU A 117 -6.64 -31.33 -8.52
C LEU A 117 -7.76 -32.38 -8.47
N PRO A 118 -7.46 -33.65 -8.82
CA PRO A 118 -8.45 -34.72 -8.69
C PRO A 118 -8.80 -34.97 -7.22
N ASN A 119 -10.08 -35.26 -6.96
CA ASN A 119 -10.52 -35.59 -5.61
C ASN A 119 -9.91 -36.92 -5.15
N SER A 120 -9.54 -37.01 -3.87
CA SER A 120 -9.01 -38.22 -3.21
C SER A 120 -7.68 -38.75 -3.77
N VAL A 121 -6.93 -37.95 -4.53
CA VAL A 121 -5.60 -38.31 -5.05
C VAL A 121 -4.56 -37.36 -4.47
N PRO A 122 -3.53 -37.87 -3.76
CA PRO A 122 -2.41 -37.05 -3.32
C PRO A 122 -1.68 -36.45 -4.52
N MET A 123 -1.58 -35.12 -4.56
CA MET A 123 -0.89 -34.39 -5.63
C MET A 123 -0.05 -33.26 -5.05
N GLU A 124 1.13 -33.06 -5.62
CA GLU A 124 1.99 -31.92 -5.31
C GLU A 124 1.65 -30.74 -6.21
N ILE A 125 1.57 -29.53 -5.63
CA ILE A 125 1.22 -28.31 -6.36
C ILE A 125 2.48 -27.45 -6.47
N ALA A 126 2.96 -27.26 -7.69
CA ALA A 126 4.04 -26.31 -7.98
C ALA A 126 3.45 -24.95 -8.39
N LEU A 127 3.79 -23.90 -7.63
CA LEU A 127 3.39 -22.53 -7.91
C LEU A 127 4.63 -21.68 -8.16
N GLU A 128 4.66 -20.96 -9.27
CA GLU A 128 5.70 -19.96 -9.54
C GLU A 128 5.32 -18.64 -8.88
N VAL A 129 6.25 -18.03 -8.13
CA VAL A 129 6.04 -16.78 -7.41
C VAL A 129 7.14 -15.79 -7.77
N ASP A 130 6.76 -14.55 -8.10
CA ASP A 130 7.71 -13.46 -8.35
C ASP A 130 7.93 -12.66 -7.04
N ASN A 131 9.15 -12.14 -6.85
CA ASN A 131 9.53 -11.23 -5.76
C ASN A 131 9.22 -11.72 -4.34
N LEU A 132 9.30 -13.03 -4.11
CA LEU A 132 9.08 -13.60 -2.79
C LEU A 132 10.20 -13.14 -1.83
N PRO A 133 9.87 -12.56 -0.65
CA PRO A 133 10.90 -12.12 0.29
C PRO A 133 11.65 -13.32 0.87
N HIS A 134 12.92 -13.13 1.22
CA HIS A 134 13.67 -14.18 1.92
C HIS A 134 13.26 -14.19 3.40
N PRO A 135 12.86 -15.33 3.99
CA PRO A 135 12.50 -15.40 5.40
C PRO A 135 13.63 -14.88 6.31
N GLN A 136 13.27 -14.10 7.33
CA GLN A 136 14.24 -13.62 8.32
C GLN A 136 14.68 -14.76 9.25
N PRO A 137 15.87 -14.65 9.89
CA PRO A 137 16.31 -15.63 10.88
C PRO A 137 15.27 -15.82 11.99
N GLY A 138 14.85 -17.07 12.23
CA GLY A 138 13.82 -17.41 13.21
C GLY A 138 12.41 -17.59 12.64
N HIS A 139 12.19 -17.37 11.34
CA HIS A 139 10.92 -17.65 10.67
C HIS A 139 10.93 -19.03 9.98
N THR A 140 9.80 -19.75 10.05
CA THR A 140 9.65 -21.15 9.59
C THR A 140 9.43 -21.31 8.08
N GLY A 141 9.71 -20.28 7.28
CA GLY A 141 9.51 -20.30 5.83
C GLY A 141 8.07 -19.98 5.42
N PHE A 142 7.61 -20.57 4.30
CA PHE A 142 6.29 -20.34 3.74
C PHE A 142 5.34 -21.50 4.00
N GLN A 143 4.05 -21.20 4.13
CA GLN A 143 2.99 -22.19 4.30
C GLN A 143 1.88 -21.93 3.28
N CYS A 144 1.40 -23.01 2.66
CA CYS A 144 0.23 -22.99 1.82
C CYS A 144 -1.01 -23.20 2.69
N ILE A 145 -1.92 -22.22 2.70
CA ILE A 145 -3.18 -22.31 3.45
C ILE A 145 -4.31 -22.59 2.45
N VAL A 146 -4.95 -23.75 2.59
CA VAL A 146 -6.08 -24.17 1.76
C VAL A 146 -7.36 -24.09 2.59
N THR A 147 -8.39 -23.43 2.05
CA THR A 147 -9.70 -23.31 2.73
C THR A 147 -10.76 -24.08 1.94
N ILE A 148 -11.31 -25.16 2.52
CA ILE A 148 -12.33 -26.03 1.92
C ILE A 148 -13.51 -26.13 2.89
N GLU A 149 -14.71 -25.77 2.45
CA GLU A 149 -15.95 -25.86 3.27
C GLU A 149 -15.83 -25.21 4.66
N GLY A 150 -15.03 -24.14 4.77
CA GLY A 150 -14.76 -23.43 6.02
C GLY A 150 -13.64 -24.02 6.88
N ALA A 151 -13.14 -25.22 6.56
CA ALA A 151 -11.95 -25.78 7.18
C ALA A 151 -10.68 -25.19 6.56
N LYS A 152 -9.72 -24.79 7.41
CA LYS A 152 -8.40 -24.30 6.99
C LYS A 152 -7.34 -25.38 7.21
N MET A 153 -6.67 -25.80 6.14
CA MET A 153 -5.57 -26.73 6.17
C MET A 153 -4.26 -25.99 5.91
N MET A 154 -3.23 -26.27 6.70
CA MET A 154 -1.90 -25.71 6.54
C MET A 154 -0.97 -26.79 5.99
N VAL A 155 -0.44 -26.56 4.80
CA VAL A 155 0.53 -27.44 4.15
C VAL A 155 1.88 -26.71 4.11
N PRO A 156 2.96 -27.30 4.66
CA PRO A 156 4.28 -26.68 4.57
C PRO A 156 4.70 -26.56 3.10
N ALA A 157 5.14 -25.38 2.68
CA ALA A 157 5.76 -25.21 1.37
C ALA A 157 7.23 -25.67 1.48
N ARG A 158 7.67 -26.52 0.55
CA ARG A 158 9.05 -27.00 0.47
C ARG A 158 9.78 -26.34 -0.68
#